data_AF-A0A4Y9FBD6-F1
#
_entry.id   AF-A0A4Y9FBD6-F1
#
_cell.length_a   1.000
_cell.length_b   1.000
_cell.length_c   1.000
_cell.angle_alpha   90.00
_cell.angle_beta   90.00
_cell.angle_gamma   90.00
#
_symmetry.space_group_name_H-M   'P 1'
#
loop_
_entity.id
_entity.type
_entity.pdbx_description
1 polymer ?
#
loop_
_entity_poly.entity_id
_entity_poly.type
_entity_poly.pdbx_seq_one_letter_code
_entity_poly.pdbx_strand_id
1 'polypeptide(L)' 'MVRYRLRVKELLRRENIPIYRLARLLEPQGVGRSTIYGVVNGYQQPSFGLLMKIHGALEALLGREVGLEEILEVVRE' A
#
# COMPACT_ATOMS: atom_id res chain seq x y z
N MET A 1 -20.33 2.85 -11.16
CA MET A 1 -19.61 2.04 -10.15
C MET A 1 -18.28 2.72 -9.90
N VAL A 2 -17.96 3.09 -8.66
CA VAL A 2 -16.70 3.80 -8.37
C VAL A 2 -15.55 2.79 -8.47
N ARG A 3 -14.60 3.01 -9.38
CA ARG A 3 -13.35 2.25 -9.46
C ARG A 3 -12.27 3.03 -8.71
N TYR A 4 -11.39 2.33 -8.02
CA TYR A 4 -10.22 2.94 -7.39
C TYR A 4 -8.95 2.28 -7.89
N ARG A 5 -7.87 3.04 -7.89
CA ARG A 5 -6.51 2.58 -8.20
C ARG A 5 -5.64 2.78 -6.97
N LEU A 6 -4.77 1.81 -6.68
CA LEU A 6 -3.79 1.92 -5.61
C LEU A 6 -2.58 2.73 -6.06
N ARG A 7 -2.14 3.63 -5.20
CA ARG A 7 -0.99 4.52 -5.42
C ARG A 7 0.19 4.24 -4.49
N VAL A 8 0.14 3.13 -3.75
CA VAL A 8 1.19 2.71 -2.80
C VAL A 8 2.57 2.70 -3.46
N LYS A 9 2.70 2.19 -4.69
CA LYS A 9 3.99 2.19 -5.42
C LYS A 9 4.52 3.59 -5.72
N GLU A 10 3.63 4.51 -6.07
CA GLU A 10 3.98 5.90 -6.39
C GLU A 10 4.44 6.63 -5.13
N LEU A 11 3.72 6.44 -4.02
CA LEU A 11 4.11 6.96 -2.71
C LEU A 11 5.48 6.42 -2.28
N LEU A 12 5.67 5.10 -2.28
CA LEU A 12 6.95 4.48 -1.92
C LEU A 12 8.12 5.00 -2.78
N ARG A 13 7.89 5.19 -4.09
CA ARG A 13 8.90 5.74 -5.00
C ARG A 13 9.22 7.20 -4.69
N ARG A 14 8.21 8.03 -4.44
CA ARG A 14 8.39 9.46 -4.11
C ARG A 14 9.21 9.65 -2.84
N GLU A 15 8.98 8.79 -1.85
CA GLU A 15 9.62 8.84 -0.53
C GLU A 15 10.94 8.03 -0.47
N ASN A 16 11.42 7.49 -1.59
CA ASN A 16 12.61 6.63 -1.68
C ASN A 16 12.58 5.42 -0.72
N ILE A 17 11.40 4.84 -0.55
CA ILE A 17 11.19 3.64 0.26
C ILE A 17 11.09 2.42 -0.66
N PRO A 18 12.02 1.45 -0.55
CA PRO A 18 11.92 0.23 -1.32
C PRO A 18 10.77 -0.65 -0.80
N ILE A 19 10.07 -1.33 -1.72
CA ILE A 19 8.91 -2.20 -1.42
C ILE A 19 9.23 -3.25 -0.33
N TYR A 20 10.47 -3.74 -0.29
CA TYR A 20 10.89 -4.72 0.72
C TYR A 20 10.73 -4.20 2.15
N ARG A 21 10.87 -2.89 2.41
CA ARG A 21 10.70 -2.32 3.76
C ARG A 21 9.25 -2.41 4.21
N LEU A 22 8.31 -2.10 3.31
CA LEU A 22 6.88 -2.31 3.54
C LEU A 22 6.57 -3.80 3.78
N ALA A 23 7.10 -4.68 2.93
CA ALA A 23 6.88 -6.12 3.08
C ALA A 23 7.43 -6.67 4.41
N ARG A 24 8.60 -6.22 4.84
CA ARG A 24 9.25 -6.63 6.10
C ARG A 24 8.44 -6.19 7.33
N LEU A 25 7.77 -5.04 7.29
CA LEU A 25 6.89 -4.57 8.37
C LEU A 25 5.59 -5.37 8.47
N LEU A 26 5.11 -5.88 7.34
CA LEU A 26 3.83 -6.60 7.26
C LEU A 26 3.98 -8.11 7.44
N GLU A 27 5.18 -8.66 7.25
CA GLU A 27 5.50 -10.08 7.42
C GLU A 27 5.17 -10.60 8.85
N PRO A 28 5.53 -9.91 9.96
CA PRO A 28 5.10 -10.30 11.30
C PRO A 28 3.58 -10.29 11.51
N GLN A 29 2.82 -9.59 10.66
CA GLN A 29 1.36 -9.54 10.69
C GLN A 29 0.70 -10.60 9.81
N GLY A 30 1.48 -11.61 9.38
CA GLY A 30 1.03 -12.73 8.56
C GLY A 30 0.83 -12.40 7.09
N VAL A 31 1.37 -11.29 6.59
CA VAL A 31 1.24 -10.92 5.17
C VAL A 31 2.49 -11.36 4.40
N GLY A 32 2.31 -12.30 3.47
CA GLY A 32 3.38 -12.79 2.63
C GLY A 32 3.97 -11.70 1.71
N ARG A 33 5.29 -11.76 1.47
CA ARG A 33 5.96 -10.80 0.58
C ARG A 33 5.36 -10.82 -0.82
N SER A 34 5.09 -12.00 -1.39
CA SER A 34 4.46 -12.13 -2.71
C SER A 34 3.14 -11.37 -2.81
N THR A 35 2.30 -11.42 -1.77
CA THR A 35 1.05 -10.65 -1.69
C THR A 35 1.31 -9.14 -1.72
N ILE A 36 2.28 -8.63 -0.95
CA ILE A 36 2.63 -7.21 -0.95
C ILE A 36 3.13 -6.76 -2.33
N TYR A 37 4.01 -7.54 -2.97
CA TYR A 37 4.47 -7.22 -4.31
C TYR A 37 3.34 -7.29 -5.34
N GLY A 38 2.43 -8.24 -5.23
CA GLY A 38 1.24 -8.35 -6.08
C GLY A 38 0.34 -7.12 -5.97
N VAL A 39 0.04 -6.69 -4.75
CA VAL A 39 -0.79 -5.51 -4.48
C VAL A 39 -0.11 -4.23 -4.91
N VAL A 40 1.15 -4.00 -4.51
CA VAL A 40 1.88 -2.76 -4.83
C VAL A 40 2.08 -2.60 -6.34
N ASN A 41 2.28 -3.69 -7.09
CA ASN A 41 2.42 -3.61 -8.55
C ASN A 41 1.07 -3.66 -9.30
N GLY A 42 -0.07 -3.72 -8.61
CA GLY A 42 -1.39 -3.73 -9.22
C GLY A 42 -1.81 -5.07 -9.84
N TYR A 43 -1.06 -6.14 -9.57
CA TYR A 43 -1.41 -7.50 -10.01
C TYR A 43 -2.52 -8.13 -9.16
N GLN A 44 -2.74 -7.62 -7.95
CA GLN A 44 -3.73 -8.12 -7.00
C GLN A 44 -4.47 -6.95 -6.35
N GLN A 45 -5.79 -7.09 -6.21
CA GLN A 45 -6.59 -6.18 -5.40
C GLN A 45 -6.55 -6.62 -3.92
N PRO A 46 -6.20 -5.73 -2.98
CA PRO A 46 -6.17 -6.05 -1.57
C PRO A 46 -7.59 -6.12 -1.02
N SER A 47 -7.78 -6.96 0.00
CA SER A 47 -8.95 -6.84 0.87
C SER A 47 -8.86 -5.54 1.68
N PHE A 48 -9.99 -5.07 2.22
CA PHE A 48 -10.01 -3.89 3.10
C PHE A 48 -9.07 -4.05 4.30
N GLY A 49 -9.03 -5.23 4.93
CA GLY A 49 -8.12 -5.51 6.04
C GLY A 49 -6.64 -5.43 5.63
N LEU A 50 -6.28 -5.88 4.44
CA LEU A 50 -4.92 -5.74 3.92
C LEU A 50 -4.58 -4.28 3.61
N LEU A 51 -5.54 -3.51 3.08
CA LEU A 51 -5.37 -2.08 2.83
C LEU A 51 -5.08 -1.31 4.12
N MET A 52 -5.83 -1.59 5.20
CA MET A 52 -5.59 -0.97 6.51
C MET A 52 -4.21 -1.31 7.09
N LYS A 53 -3.76 -2.57 6.93
CA LYS A 53 -2.39 -2.95 7.33
C LYS A 53 -1.33 -2.18 6.54
N ILE A 54 -1.51 -2.08 5.22
CA ILE A 54 -0.60 -1.33 4.34
C ILE A 54 -0.57 0.15 4.76
N HIS A 55 -1.74 0.75 5.02
CA HIS A 55 -1.85 2.14 5.47
C HIS A 55 -1.08 2.38 6.76
N GLY A 56 -1.33 1.61 7.83
CA GLY A 56 -0.58 1.75 9.08
C GLY A 56 0.92 1.49 8.94
N ALA A 57 1.33 0.57 8.07
CA ALA A 57 2.75 0.35 7.80
C ALA A 57 3.41 1.52 7.03
N LEU A 58 2.67 2.21 6.16
CA LEU A 58 3.15 3.42 5.49
C LEU A 58 3.32 4.57 6.48
N GLU A 59 2.38 4.77 7.40
CA GLU A 59 2.50 5.77 8.46
C GLU A 59 3.72 5.50 9.36
N ALA A 60 3.93 4.23 9.73
CA ALA A 60 5.11 3.83 10.51
C ALA A 60 6.43 4.07 9.75
N LEU A 61 6.45 3.87 8.43
CA LEU A 61 7.64 4.10 7.61
C LEU A 61 7.93 5.58 7.37
N LEU A 62 6.89 6.40 7.25
CA LEU A 62 6.99 7.83 6.93
C LEU A 62 7.08 8.71 8.18
N GLY A 63 6.71 8.18 9.36
CA GLY A 63 6.70 8.94 10.60
C GLY A 63 5.65 10.06 10.61
N ARG A 64 4.60 9.94 9.78
CA ARG A 64 3.50 10.90 9.65
C ARG A 64 2.22 10.19 9.25
N GLU A 65 1.10 10.86 9.46
CA GLU A 65 -0.19 10.46 8.90
C GLU A 65 -0.13 10.40 7.37
N VAL A 66 -0.80 9.40 6.79
CA VAL A 66 -0.89 9.21 5.34
C VAL A 66 -2.35 9.36 4.92
N GLY A 67 -2.64 10.35 4.08
CA GLY A 67 -3.99 10.57 3.56
C GLY A 67 -4.45 9.41 2.66
N LEU A 68 -5.75 9.12 2.64
CA LEU A 68 -6.31 8.08 1.77
C LEU A 68 -6.04 8.39 0.28
N GLU A 69 -6.04 9.66 -0.10
CA GLU A 69 -5.72 10.17 -1.43
C GLU A 69 -4.26 9.94 -1.87
N GLU A 70 -3.36 9.68 -0.91
CA GLU A 70 -1.97 9.31 -1.19
C GLU A 70 -1.83 7.82 -1.56
N ILE A 71 -2.79 6.98 -1.13
CA ILE A 71 -2.78 5.53 -1.35
C ILE A 71 -3.86 5.04 -2.30
N LEU A 72 -4.90 5.83 -2.52
CA LEU A 72 -6.03 5.55 -3.40
C LEU A 72 -6.30 6.73 -4.32
N GLU A 73 -6.59 6.42 -5.56
CA GLU A 73 -7.11 7.35 -6.55
C GLU A 73 -8.47 6.84 -7.04
N VAL A 74 -9.47 7.71 -6.96
CA VAL A 74 -10.81 7.41 -7.47
C VAL A 74 -10.84 7.66 -8.97
N VAL A 75 -11.08 6.61 -9.75
CA VAL A 75 -11.25 6.68 -11.20
C VAL A 75 -12.74 6.76 -11.48
N ARG A 76 -13.22 7.91 -11.95
CA ARG A 76 -14.59 8.09 -12.45
C ARG A 76 -14.59 7.79 -13.95
N GLU A 77 -15.43 6.84 -14.37
CA GLU A 77 -15.86 6.68 -15.77
C GLU A 77 -17.09 7.55 -16.01
#